data_AF-A0A0C2ZI65-F1
#
_entry.id   AF-A0A0C2ZI65-F1
#
_cell.length_a   1.000
_cell.length_b   1.000
_cell.length_c   1.000
_cell.angle_alpha   90.00
_cell.angle_beta   90.00
_cell.angle_gamma   90.00
#
_symmetry.space_group_name_H-M   'P 1'
#
loop_
_entity.id
_entity.type
_entity.pdbx_description
1 polymer ?
#
loop_
_entity_poly.entity_id
_entity_poly.type
_entity_poly.pdbx_seq_one_letter_code
_entity_poly.pdbx_strand_id
1 'polypeptide(L)'
;MRNTDTLALVVDFLGVQPSALENVLSYRTKMVKKELCTIFLDPDGASDNHDDLAKTLYSLLFAWLNDHINQHLCRDDFDMFIGLFDLPGPQNLTGHPNSLDQFCINFTNERLHHFIQRRLFEAHRWGNHSSFKLGAMDRSGFATFTVNHFNGPVTYSSEGFLECNLDALNPDFVALLRGTSTASTTASPPAAGAGLGMGTDAIEGAGSINPFVKGPFSGKAIATQAHPKSEDTIVAVQQPVKPMRAPSTRRKGTMRHMPVGHGAATATIAKEDWDDKDAAQHSYTGASSTGSSGAGAPCVAGEFCAALDTLFNTLSETQTWYIFCINPNDAHLPNQLEGCAVKVQVRS
;
A
#
# COMPACT_ATOMS: atom_id res chain seq x y z
N MET A 1 -7.47 -27.64 16.78
CA MET A 1 -6.89 -27.80 15.42
C MET A 1 -6.81 -29.26 15.04
N ARG A 2 -6.87 -29.60 13.75
CA ARG A 2 -6.74 -30.99 13.26
C ARG A 2 -5.35 -31.35 12.74
N ASN A 3 -4.55 -30.36 12.30
CA ASN A 3 -3.23 -30.55 11.73
C ASN A 3 -2.14 -30.04 12.67
N THR A 4 -1.76 -30.85 13.63
CA THR A 4 -0.76 -30.52 14.66
C THR A 4 0.67 -30.49 14.11
N ASP A 5 0.95 -31.26 13.07
CA ASP A 5 2.30 -31.37 12.51
C ASP A 5 2.70 -30.09 11.74
N THR A 6 1.79 -29.57 10.90
CA THR A 6 2.03 -28.29 10.23
C THR A 6 2.11 -27.14 11.22
N LEU A 7 1.28 -27.16 12.26
CA LEU A 7 1.36 -26.17 13.33
C LEU A 7 2.74 -26.19 14.00
N ALA A 8 3.26 -27.37 14.36
CA ALA A 8 4.57 -27.50 14.99
C ALA A 8 5.70 -26.92 14.12
N LEU A 9 5.67 -27.18 12.81
CA LEU A 9 6.62 -26.58 11.87
C LEU A 9 6.56 -25.05 11.86
N VAL A 10 5.35 -24.48 11.82
CA VAL A 10 5.17 -23.02 11.81
C VAL A 10 5.62 -22.40 13.13
N VAL A 11 5.31 -23.04 14.27
CA VAL A 11 5.78 -22.65 15.60
C VAL A 11 7.31 -22.60 15.63
N ASP A 12 7.98 -23.63 15.13
CA ASP A 12 9.43 -23.71 15.12
C ASP A 12 10.07 -22.61 14.26
N PHE A 13 9.51 -22.34 13.06
CA PHE A 13 10.01 -21.27 12.18
C PHE A 13 9.77 -19.87 12.75
N LEU A 14 8.58 -19.64 13.33
CA LEU A 14 8.23 -18.36 13.95
C LEU A 14 8.89 -18.19 15.32
N GLY A 15 9.33 -19.26 15.97
CA GLY A 15 9.90 -19.24 17.31
C GLY A 15 8.92 -18.78 18.38
N VAL A 16 7.63 -19.14 18.28
CA VAL A 16 6.58 -18.76 19.25
C VAL A 16 6.14 -19.97 20.07
N GLN A 17 5.39 -19.76 21.15
CA GLN A 17 4.83 -20.89 21.90
C GLN A 17 3.68 -21.55 21.11
N PRO A 18 3.59 -22.90 21.06
CA PRO A 18 2.52 -23.59 20.33
C PRO A 18 1.12 -23.15 20.76
N SER A 19 0.87 -23.09 22.07
CA SER A 19 -0.42 -22.67 22.63
C SER A 19 -0.77 -21.23 22.27
N ALA A 20 0.23 -20.34 22.15
CA ALA A 20 0.01 -18.96 21.75
C ALA A 20 -0.45 -18.87 20.29
N LEU A 21 0.17 -19.62 19.36
CA LEU A 21 -0.26 -19.66 17.97
C LEU A 21 -1.63 -20.32 17.81
N GLU A 22 -1.91 -21.40 18.55
CA GLU A 22 -3.24 -22.03 18.56
C GLU A 22 -4.34 -21.07 19.00
N ASN A 23 -4.07 -20.30 20.06
CA ASN A 23 -5.00 -19.31 20.56
C ASN A 23 -5.23 -18.19 19.52
N VAL A 24 -4.16 -17.63 18.97
CA VAL A 24 -4.26 -16.56 17.97
C VAL A 24 -5.04 -17.00 16.73
N LEU A 25 -4.96 -18.28 16.35
CA LEU A 25 -5.70 -18.81 15.20
C LEU A 25 -7.15 -19.19 15.52
N SER A 26 -7.48 -19.45 16.79
CA SER A 26 -8.83 -19.88 17.21
C SER A 26 -9.68 -18.74 17.80
N TYR A 27 -9.02 -17.66 18.21
CA TYR A 27 -9.64 -16.52 18.88
C TYR A 27 -9.22 -15.22 18.22
N ARG A 28 -10.10 -14.23 18.28
CA ARG A 28 -9.78 -12.87 17.84
C ARG A 28 -10.22 -11.85 18.88
N THR A 29 -9.30 -10.98 19.26
CA THR A 29 -9.56 -9.84 20.12
C THR A 29 -10.06 -8.67 19.31
N LYS A 30 -11.19 -8.08 19.71
CA LYS A 30 -11.78 -6.91 19.05
C LYS A 30 -12.31 -5.89 20.06
N MET A 31 -12.20 -4.62 19.71
CA MET A 31 -12.78 -3.52 20.48
C MET A 31 -14.28 -3.39 20.17
N VAL A 32 -15.13 -3.61 21.17
CA VAL A 32 -16.59 -3.47 21.06
C VAL A 32 -17.05 -2.47 22.10
N LYS A 33 -17.65 -1.35 21.67
CA LYS A 33 -18.15 -0.30 22.58
C LYS A 33 -17.13 0.20 23.63
N LYS A 34 -15.85 0.27 23.28
CA LYS A 34 -14.71 0.64 24.16
C LYS A 34 -14.35 -0.42 25.21
N GLU A 35 -14.79 -1.66 25.03
CA GLU A 35 -14.39 -2.83 25.81
C GLU A 35 -13.69 -3.83 24.89
N LEU A 36 -12.65 -4.48 25.42
CA LEU A 36 -11.91 -5.51 24.72
C LEU A 36 -12.64 -6.84 24.88
N CYS A 37 -13.08 -7.42 23.77
CA CYS A 37 -13.77 -8.70 23.76
C CYS A 37 -12.98 -9.72 22.93
N THR A 38 -12.73 -10.89 23.51
CA THR A 38 -12.19 -12.05 22.79
C THR A 38 -13.34 -12.88 22.24
N ILE A 39 -13.32 -13.13 20.94
CA ILE A 39 -14.37 -13.85 20.22
C ILE A 39 -13.80 -15.19 19.76
N PHE A 40 -14.58 -16.25 19.93
CA PHE A 40 -14.28 -17.57 19.35
C PHE A 40 -14.56 -17.53 17.85
N LEU A 41 -13.59 -17.93 17.04
CA LEU A 41 -13.75 -18.02 15.61
C LEU A 41 -14.43 -19.34 15.24
N ASP A 42 -15.35 -19.28 14.29
CA ASP A 42 -15.86 -20.46 13.60
C ASP A 42 -14.79 -20.98 12.60
N PRO A 43 -14.99 -22.16 11.98
CA PRO A 43 -13.98 -22.72 11.07
C PRO A 43 -13.59 -21.79 9.91
N ASP A 44 -14.55 -21.05 9.36
CA ASP A 44 -14.30 -20.11 8.26
C ASP A 44 -13.53 -18.88 8.76
N GLY A 45 -13.95 -18.28 9.87
CA GLY A 45 -13.23 -17.15 10.48
C GLY A 45 -11.83 -17.52 10.95
N ALA A 46 -11.60 -18.75 11.40
CA ALA A 46 -10.27 -19.26 11.73
C ALA A 46 -9.39 -19.42 10.48
N SER A 47 -9.97 -19.83 9.34
CA SER A 47 -9.28 -19.89 8.05
C SER A 47 -8.90 -18.49 7.56
N ASP A 48 -9.84 -17.53 7.62
CA ASP A 48 -9.58 -16.14 7.24
C ASP A 48 -8.48 -15.52 8.11
N ASN A 49 -8.51 -15.79 9.42
CA ASN A 49 -7.52 -15.27 10.36
C ASN A 49 -6.13 -15.93 10.20
N HIS A 50 -6.08 -17.19 9.78
CA HIS A 50 -4.85 -17.84 9.34
C HIS A 50 -4.26 -17.15 8.10
N ASP A 51 -5.09 -16.86 7.09
CA ASP A 51 -4.65 -16.20 5.87
C ASP A 51 -4.24 -14.75 6.12
N ASP A 52 -4.90 -14.06 7.06
CA ASP A 52 -4.54 -12.72 7.51
C ASP A 52 -3.17 -12.68 8.19
N LEU A 53 -2.84 -13.69 9.01
CA LEU A 53 -1.51 -13.84 9.60
C LEU A 53 -0.44 -14.00 8.51
N ALA A 54 -0.71 -14.83 7.50
CA ALA A 54 0.21 -15.04 6.37
C ALA A 54 0.43 -13.75 5.56
N LYS A 55 -0.64 -13.01 5.24
CA LYS A 55 -0.58 -11.71 4.56
C LYS A 55 0.24 -10.70 5.36
N THR A 56 0.00 -10.64 6.68
CA THR A 56 0.72 -9.74 7.59
C THR A 56 2.21 -10.06 7.62
N LEU A 57 2.59 -11.33 7.79
CA LEU A 57 3.98 -11.78 7.78
C LEU A 57 4.67 -11.41 6.45
N TYR A 58 4.02 -11.66 5.32
CA TYR A 58 4.56 -11.36 4.00
C TYR A 58 4.74 -9.85 3.79
N SER A 59 3.73 -9.05 4.11
CA SER A 59 3.78 -7.59 3.95
C SER A 59 4.92 -6.96 4.74
N LEU A 60 5.11 -7.39 5.99
CA LEU A 60 6.17 -6.88 6.85
C LEU A 60 7.56 -7.38 6.43
N LEU A 61 7.68 -8.62 5.98
CA LEU A 61 8.90 -9.14 5.39
C LEU A 61 9.30 -8.35 4.14
N PHE A 62 8.34 -8.08 3.25
CA PHE A 62 8.57 -7.30 2.04
C PHE A 62 9.00 -5.86 2.35
N ALA A 63 8.35 -5.22 3.33
CA ALA A 63 8.75 -3.90 3.80
C ALA A 63 10.19 -3.90 4.37
N TRP A 64 10.53 -4.89 5.20
CA TRP A 64 11.88 -5.06 5.73
C TRP A 64 12.90 -5.29 4.62
N LEU A 65 12.59 -6.13 3.64
CA LEU A 65 13.47 -6.44 2.51
C LEU A 65 13.76 -5.17 1.69
N ASN A 66 12.73 -4.37 1.40
CA ASN A 66 12.90 -3.10 0.71
C ASN A 66 13.78 -2.13 1.49
N ASP A 67 13.56 -1.99 2.79
CA ASP A 67 14.40 -1.15 3.66
C ASP A 67 15.85 -1.66 3.70
N HIS A 68 16.04 -2.97 3.86
CA HIS A 68 17.36 -3.60 3.88
C HIS A 68 18.13 -3.40 2.57
N ILE A 69 17.50 -3.64 1.42
CA ILE A 69 18.09 -3.38 0.10
C ILE A 69 18.46 -1.90 -0.03
N ASN A 70 17.56 -1.00 0.38
CA ASN A 70 17.80 0.43 0.29
C ASN A 70 18.96 0.88 1.18
N GLN A 71 19.08 0.37 2.41
CA GLN A 71 20.20 0.70 3.31
C GLN A 71 21.57 0.32 2.74
N HIS A 72 21.63 -0.73 1.91
CA HIS A 72 22.87 -1.20 1.30
C HIS A 72 23.18 -0.59 -0.08
N LEU A 73 22.16 -0.15 -0.82
CA LEU A 73 22.32 0.42 -2.17
C LEU A 73 22.29 1.95 -2.19
N CYS A 74 21.63 2.59 -1.22
CA CYS A 74 21.49 4.04 -1.22
C CYS A 74 22.80 4.72 -0.86
N ARG A 75 23.19 5.68 -1.70
CA ARG A 75 24.23 6.66 -1.40
C ARG A 75 23.69 8.04 -1.70
N ASP A 76 24.15 9.02 -0.94
CA ASP A 76 23.72 10.42 -1.07
C ASP A 76 24.75 11.28 -1.84
N ASP A 77 25.84 10.68 -2.32
CA ASP A 77 26.96 11.32 -3.01
C ASP A 77 26.83 11.23 -4.53
N PHE A 78 25.73 11.77 -5.08
CA PHE A 78 25.53 11.84 -6.53
C PHE A 78 25.04 13.21 -7.01
N ASP A 79 25.58 13.67 -8.14
CA ASP A 79 25.15 14.92 -8.79
C ASP A 79 23.96 14.72 -9.73
N MET A 80 23.84 13.52 -10.30
CA MET A 80 22.81 13.15 -11.27
C MET A 80 22.32 11.72 -11.01
N PHE A 81 21.07 11.46 -11.35
CA PHE A 81 20.49 10.13 -11.31
C PHE A 81 19.59 9.90 -12.52
N ILE A 82 19.41 8.64 -12.90
CA ILE A 82 18.39 8.20 -13.83
C ILE A 82 17.33 7.48 -13.02
N GLY A 83 16.11 8.01 -13.00
CA GLY A 83 14.97 7.35 -12.38
C GLY A 83 14.30 6.42 -13.38
N LEU A 84 14.25 5.12 -13.06
CA LEU A 84 13.40 4.17 -13.77
C LEU A 84 12.06 4.10 -13.04
N PHE A 85 10.97 4.36 -13.77
CA PHE A 85 9.62 4.20 -13.27
C PHE A 85 8.99 2.95 -13.87
N ASP A 86 8.82 1.94 -13.02
CA ASP A 86 8.26 0.65 -13.39
C ASP A 86 6.99 0.40 -12.58
N LEU A 87 5.88 0.14 -13.29
CA LEU A 87 4.57 -0.09 -12.71
C LEU A 87 3.90 -1.27 -13.40
N PRO A 88 3.03 -2.00 -12.69
CA PRO A 88 2.11 -2.91 -13.36
C PRO A 88 1.25 -2.13 -14.37
N GLY A 89 1.10 -2.70 -15.56
CA GLY A 89 0.21 -2.16 -16.59
C GLY A 89 -1.27 -2.21 -16.18
N PRO A 90 -2.16 -1.63 -17.00
CA PRO A 90 -3.60 -1.66 -16.75
C PRO A 90 -4.13 -3.09 -16.56
N GLN A 91 -4.99 -3.29 -15.57
CA GLN A 91 -5.57 -4.59 -15.22
C GLN A 91 -7.07 -4.61 -15.46
N ASN A 92 -7.57 -5.69 -16.03
CA ASN A 92 -9.00 -5.98 -16.10
C ASN A 92 -9.19 -7.50 -16.01
N LEU A 93 -9.48 -7.97 -14.81
CA LEU A 93 -9.69 -9.38 -14.55
C LEU A 93 -11.07 -9.80 -15.06
N THR A 94 -11.10 -10.85 -15.88
CA THR A 94 -12.33 -11.41 -16.45
C THR A 94 -12.83 -12.63 -15.67
N GLY A 95 -11.94 -13.32 -14.95
CA GLY A 95 -12.26 -14.50 -14.15
C GLY A 95 -12.75 -14.21 -12.73
N HIS A 96 -12.46 -13.02 -12.20
CA HIS A 96 -12.81 -12.59 -10.84
C HIS A 96 -13.18 -11.09 -10.83
N PRO A 97 -13.99 -10.61 -9.86
CA PRO A 97 -14.28 -9.19 -9.71
C PRO A 97 -13.00 -8.37 -9.50
N ASN A 98 -12.90 -7.21 -10.14
CA ASN A 98 -11.79 -6.28 -9.89
C ASN A 98 -12.00 -5.60 -8.53
N SER A 99 -10.99 -5.68 -7.65
CA SER A 99 -11.03 -5.14 -6.29
C SER A 99 -10.45 -3.72 -6.22
N LEU A 100 -10.27 -3.22 -4.98
CA LEU A 100 -9.56 -1.97 -4.70
C LEU A 100 -8.13 -1.99 -5.25
N ASP A 101 -7.47 -3.15 -5.29
CA ASP A 101 -6.09 -3.28 -5.77
C ASP A 101 -5.99 -2.96 -7.27
N GLN A 102 -6.86 -3.57 -8.08
CA GLN A 102 -6.96 -3.27 -9.51
C GLN A 102 -7.33 -1.80 -9.73
N PHE A 103 -8.21 -1.24 -8.90
CA PHE A 103 -8.59 0.17 -8.99
C PHE A 103 -7.39 1.09 -8.75
N CYS A 104 -6.59 0.84 -7.70
CA CYS A 104 -5.37 1.61 -7.41
C CYS A 104 -4.33 1.52 -8.54
N ILE A 105 -4.15 0.33 -9.12
CA ILE A 105 -3.25 0.13 -10.27
C ILE A 105 -3.73 0.92 -11.49
N ASN A 106 -5.00 0.79 -11.85
CA ASN A 106 -5.56 1.48 -13.01
C ASN A 106 -5.60 3.00 -12.81
N PHE A 107 -5.89 3.47 -11.61
CA PHE A 107 -5.80 4.89 -11.25
C PHE A 107 -4.38 5.44 -11.45
N THR A 108 -3.36 4.66 -11.06
CA THR A 108 -1.96 5.06 -11.26
C THR A 108 -1.59 5.13 -12.74
N ASN A 109 -2.01 4.13 -13.52
CA ASN A 109 -1.82 4.11 -14.97
C ASN A 109 -2.51 5.32 -15.63
N GLU A 110 -3.72 5.67 -15.20
CA GLU A 110 -4.44 6.86 -15.69
C GLU A 110 -3.66 8.15 -15.39
N ARG A 111 -3.11 8.29 -14.16
CA ARG A 111 -2.29 9.46 -13.80
C ARG A 111 -0.98 9.52 -14.59
N LEU A 112 -0.34 8.37 -14.83
CA LEU A 112 0.86 8.30 -15.65
C LEU A 112 0.55 8.70 -17.09
N HIS A 113 -0.52 8.15 -17.66
CA HIS A 113 -0.97 8.48 -19.00
C HIS A 113 -1.27 9.97 -19.14
N HIS A 114 -2.02 10.55 -18.19
CA HIS A 114 -2.27 11.99 -18.12
C HIS A 114 -0.98 12.82 -18.05
N PHE A 115 -0.01 12.40 -17.22
CA PHE A 115 1.30 13.06 -17.12
C PHE A 115 2.06 13.03 -18.45
N ILE A 116 2.09 11.88 -19.13
CA ILE A 116 2.72 11.71 -20.44
C ILE A 116 2.05 12.61 -21.48
N GLN A 117 0.71 12.58 -21.57
CA GLN A 117 -0.04 13.39 -22.52
C GLN A 117 0.23 14.88 -22.32
N ARG A 118 0.18 15.38 -21.08
CA ARG A 118 0.47 16.79 -20.77
C ARG A 118 1.91 17.20 -21.10
N ARG A 119 2.86 16.26 -21.06
CA ARG A 119 4.27 16.50 -21.37
C ARG A 119 4.57 16.47 -22.87
N LEU A 120 3.97 15.54 -23.60
CA LEU A 120 4.18 15.38 -25.04
C LEU A 120 3.35 16.38 -25.85
N PHE A 121 2.18 16.76 -25.35
CA PHE A 121 1.24 17.64 -26.05
C PHE A 121 0.97 18.90 -25.22
N GLU A 122 1.41 20.07 -25.69
CA GLU A 122 1.03 21.37 -25.13
C GLU A 122 -0.42 21.72 -25.54
N ALA A 123 -1.46 21.10 -24.97
CA ALA A 123 -2.81 21.71 -24.98
C ALA A 123 -3.90 20.97 -24.16
N HIS A 124 -4.44 21.73 -23.21
CA HIS A 124 -5.86 22.04 -22.96
C HIS A 124 -6.93 21.47 -23.92
N ARG A 125 -7.29 20.19 -23.81
CA ARG A 125 -8.67 19.71 -24.07
C ARG A 125 -8.85 18.24 -23.71
N TRP A 126 -9.24 17.97 -22.48
CA TRP A 126 -9.97 16.73 -22.19
C TRP A 126 -11.42 16.94 -22.65
N GLY A 127 -11.87 16.13 -23.60
CA GLY A 127 -13.27 16.10 -23.96
C GLY A 127 -14.09 15.61 -22.75
N ASN A 128 -15.22 16.25 -22.47
CA ASN A 128 -16.18 15.73 -21.50
C ASN A 128 -16.75 14.41 -22.02
N HIS A 129 -16.21 13.27 -21.58
CA HIS A 129 -16.85 11.97 -21.77
C HIS A 129 -17.28 11.42 -20.40
N SER A 130 -18.39 10.68 -20.39
CA SER A 130 -18.84 10.01 -19.18
C SER A 130 -17.75 9.02 -18.75
N SER A 131 -16.99 9.40 -17.73
CA SER A 131 -15.84 8.63 -17.25
C SER A 131 -16.23 7.58 -16.21
N PHE A 132 -17.46 7.69 -15.68
CA PHE A 132 -17.96 6.87 -14.58
C PHE A 132 -19.41 6.42 -14.84
N LYS A 133 -19.71 5.18 -14.46
CA LYS A 133 -21.06 4.60 -14.49
C LYS A 133 -21.28 3.73 -13.25
N LEU A 134 -22.41 3.89 -12.57
CA LEU A 134 -22.83 2.93 -11.55
C LEU A 134 -23.33 1.65 -12.23
N GLY A 135 -22.89 0.51 -11.73
CA GLY A 135 -23.35 -0.80 -12.16
C GLY A 135 -24.43 -1.37 -11.24
N ALA A 136 -25.03 -2.48 -11.66
CA ALA A 136 -25.94 -3.25 -10.82
C ALA A 136 -25.16 -3.98 -9.71
N MET A 137 -25.88 -4.58 -8.77
CA MET A 137 -25.25 -5.51 -7.81
C MET A 137 -24.64 -6.70 -8.55
N ASP A 138 -23.47 -7.15 -8.11
CA ASP A 138 -22.88 -8.39 -8.59
C ASP A 138 -23.62 -9.63 -8.09
N ARG A 139 -23.15 -10.82 -8.48
CA ARG A 139 -23.76 -12.10 -8.07
C ARG A 139 -23.69 -12.34 -6.56
N SER A 140 -22.76 -11.67 -5.88
CA SER A 140 -22.54 -11.74 -4.43
C SER A 140 -23.34 -10.68 -3.67
N GLY A 141 -24.02 -9.76 -4.38
CA GLY A 141 -24.86 -8.71 -3.80
C GLY A 141 -24.12 -7.39 -3.51
N PHE A 142 -22.87 -7.25 -3.94
CA PHE A 142 -22.11 -6.01 -3.75
C PHE A 142 -22.35 -5.03 -4.89
N ALA A 143 -22.31 -3.73 -4.59
CA ALA A 143 -22.47 -2.70 -5.60
C ALA A 143 -21.27 -2.72 -6.55
N THR A 144 -21.52 -2.47 -7.84
CA THR A 144 -20.44 -2.33 -8.82
C THR A 144 -20.40 -0.94 -9.40
N PHE A 145 -19.23 -0.53 -9.90
CA PHE A 145 -19.08 0.70 -10.65
C PHE A 145 -18.08 0.49 -11.78
N THR A 146 -18.24 1.24 -12.86
CA THR A 146 -17.37 1.17 -14.04
C THR A 146 -16.69 2.51 -14.26
N VAL A 147 -15.37 2.46 -14.45
CA VAL A 147 -14.57 3.60 -14.87
C VAL A 147 -14.11 3.37 -16.31
N ASN A 148 -14.31 4.37 -17.16
CA ASN A 148 -13.82 4.35 -18.53
C ASN A 148 -12.40 4.91 -18.53
N HIS A 149 -11.41 4.04 -18.33
CA HIS A 149 -9.99 4.38 -18.39
C HIS A 149 -9.54 4.63 -19.84
N PHE A 150 -8.37 5.23 -20.02
CA PHE A 150 -7.77 5.38 -21.35
C PHE A 150 -7.60 4.04 -22.10
N ASN A 151 -7.33 2.96 -21.36
CA ASN A 151 -7.20 1.60 -21.88
C ASN A 151 -8.54 0.82 -21.94
N GLY A 152 -9.67 1.51 -21.76
CA GLY A 152 -11.01 0.93 -21.86
C GLY A 152 -11.78 0.84 -20.53
N PRO A 153 -13.06 0.42 -20.58
CA PRO A 153 -13.91 0.32 -19.40
C PRO A 153 -13.49 -0.84 -18.49
N VAL A 154 -13.39 -0.57 -17.19
CA VAL A 154 -13.17 -1.59 -16.15
C VAL A 154 -14.26 -1.47 -15.09
N THR A 155 -14.88 -2.61 -14.76
CA THR A 155 -15.91 -2.71 -13.72
C THR A 155 -15.31 -3.28 -12.44
N TYR A 156 -15.54 -2.59 -11.32
CA TYR A 156 -15.06 -2.93 -9.99
C TYR A 156 -16.23 -3.33 -9.10
N SER A 157 -16.01 -4.32 -8.22
CA SER A 157 -16.93 -4.63 -7.13
C SER A 157 -16.55 -3.84 -5.89
N SER A 158 -17.52 -3.31 -5.15
CA SER A 158 -17.27 -2.63 -3.88
C SER A 158 -17.04 -3.59 -2.70
N GLU A 159 -17.02 -4.90 -2.95
CA GLU A 159 -16.74 -5.92 -1.95
C GLU A 159 -15.39 -5.65 -1.25
N GLY A 160 -15.40 -5.61 0.08
CA GLY A 160 -14.19 -5.43 0.89
C GLY A 160 -13.50 -4.07 0.80
N PHE A 161 -14.05 -3.09 0.06
CA PHE A 161 -13.37 -1.81 -0.19
C PHE A 161 -13.04 -1.06 1.10
N LEU A 162 -13.93 -1.08 2.09
CA LEU A 162 -13.70 -0.36 3.35
C LEU A 162 -12.63 -1.05 4.19
N GLU A 163 -12.71 -2.37 4.31
CA GLU A 163 -11.78 -3.21 5.05
C GLU A 163 -10.37 -3.10 4.47
N CYS A 164 -10.23 -3.28 3.15
CA CYS A 164 -8.96 -3.13 2.44
C CYS A 164 -8.41 -1.71 2.55
N ASN A 165 -9.27 -0.69 2.47
CA ASN A 165 -8.81 0.70 2.57
C ASN A 165 -8.42 1.11 4.01
N LEU A 166 -8.94 0.44 5.04
CA LEU A 166 -8.54 0.64 6.42
C LEU A 166 -7.18 0.00 6.73
N ASP A 167 -6.84 -1.12 6.07
CA ASP A 167 -5.58 -1.86 6.24
C ASP A 167 -5.25 -2.17 7.71
N ALA A 168 -6.29 -2.51 8.48
CA ALA A 168 -6.18 -2.80 9.90
C ALA A 168 -5.61 -4.20 10.11
N LEU A 169 -4.47 -4.29 10.78
CA LEU A 169 -3.84 -5.54 11.19
C LEU A 169 -4.48 -6.07 12.49
N ASN A 170 -4.51 -7.39 12.63
CA ASN A 170 -4.95 -8.02 13.86
C ASN A 170 -3.93 -7.76 15.01
N PRO A 171 -4.33 -7.09 16.12
CA PRO A 171 -3.44 -6.82 17.25
C PRO A 171 -2.87 -8.09 17.90
N ASP A 172 -3.59 -9.21 17.82
CA ASP A 172 -3.14 -10.48 18.37
C ASP A 172 -1.87 -11.00 17.67
N PHE A 173 -1.67 -10.69 16.39
CA PHE A 173 -0.46 -11.06 15.66
C PHE A 173 0.76 -10.30 16.17
N VAL A 174 0.60 -9.02 16.51
CA VAL A 174 1.67 -8.21 17.09
C VAL A 174 2.00 -8.71 18.49
N ALA A 175 0.99 -9.02 19.31
CA ALA A 175 1.20 -9.57 20.64
C ALA A 175 1.95 -10.92 20.57
N LEU A 176 1.57 -11.79 19.64
CA LEU A 176 2.21 -13.09 19.39
C LEU A 176 3.68 -12.96 19.02
N LEU A 177 4.01 -12.09 18.06
CA LEU A 177 5.34 -12.07 17.45
C LEU A 177 6.29 -11.13 18.19
N ARG A 178 5.81 -9.97 18.64
CA ARG A 178 6.62 -8.98 19.38
C ARG A 178 6.74 -9.33 20.86
N GLY A 179 5.65 -9.84 21.45
CA GLY A 179 5.49 -9.94 22.91
C GLY A 179 5.01 -8.62 23.53
N THR A 180 4.49 -8.72 24.75
CA THR A 180 4.20 -7.58 25.62
C THR A 180 5.47 -7.21 26.39
N SER A 181 5.70 -5.92 26.64
CA SER A 181 6.99 -5.37 27.09
C SER A 181 7.46 -5.76 28.51
N THR A 182 6.87 -6.78 29.15
CA THR A 182 7.12 -7.15 30.54
C THR A 182 8.12 -8.29 30.74
N ALA A 183 9.12 -8.41 29.86
CA ALA A 183 10.25 -9.31 30.07
C ALA A 183 11.59 -8.57 29.93
N SER A 184 11.81 -7.57 30.78
CA SER A 184 13.16 -7.16 31.11
C SER A 184 13.81 -8.24 31.99
N THR A 185 14.88 -8.78 31.45
CA THR A 185 15.87 -9.66 32.06
C THR A 185 16.23 -9.26 33.51
N THR A 186 15.67 -9.93 34.51
CA THR A 186 16.34 -10.27 35.78
C THR A 186 15.50 -11.28 36.57
N ALA A 187 15.72 -12.59 36.39
CA ALA A 187 15.41 -13.57 37.43
C ALA A 187 16.17 -14.87 37.19
N SER A 188 17.10 -15.17 38.09
CA SER A 188 17.75 -16.46 38.31
C SER A 188 16.72 -17.59 38.45
N PRO A 189 17.08 -18.86 38.18
CA PRO A 189 16.14 -19.98 38.24
C PRO A 189 15.74 -20.27 39.71
N PRO A 190 14.44 -20.38 40.05
CA PRO A 190 14.05 -20.91 41.34
C PRO A 190 14.07 -22.44 41.29
N ALA A 191 14.56 -23.00 42.38
CA ALA A 191 14.65 -24.43 42.64
C ALA A 191 13.27 -25.11 42.69
N ALA A 192 13.27 -26.40 42.38
CA ALA A 192 12.13 -27.30 42.44
C ALA A 192 11.42 -27.28 43.80
N GLY A 193 10.10 -27.11 43.79
CA GLY A 193 9.23 -27.24 44.96
C GLY A 193 7.76 -27.26 44.55
N ALA A 194 7.08 -28.37 44.87
CA ALA A 194 5.70 -28.68 44.48
C ALA A 194 4.62 -27.75 45.06
N GLY A 195 3.52 -27.58 44.33
CA GLY A 195 2.28 -27.00 44.84
C GLY A 195 1.17 -27.00 43.78
N LEU A 196 0.16 -27.85 43.96
CA LEU A 196 -1.08 -27.87 43.19
C LEU A 196 -1.92 -26.62 43.52
N GLY A 197 -2.25 -25.83 42.50
CA GLY A 197 -3.15 -24.68 42.60
C GLY A 197 -3.84 -24.42 41.27
N MET A 198 -5.17 -24.52 41.26
CA MET A 198 -6.03 -24.14 40.15
C MET A 198 -5.95 -22.62 39.94
N GLY A 199 -5.53 -22.19 38.74
CA GLY A 199 -5.36 -20.77 38.42
C GLY A 199 -5.37 -20.55 36.90
N THR A 200 -6.02 -19.48 36.48
CA THR A 200 -6.18 -19.02 35.11
C THR A 200 -4.81 -18.60 34.53
N ASP A 201 -4.25 -19.39 33.62
CA ASP A 201 -3.01 -19.04 32.91
C ASP A 201 -3.30 -17.93 31.87
N ALA A 202 -3.25 -16.70 32.35
CA ALA A 202 -3.08 -15.53 31.50
C ALA A 202 -1.69 -15.59 30.84
N ILE A 203 -1.68 -15.30 29.55
CA ILE A 203 -0.56 -15.34 28.61
C ILE A 203 0.61 -14.47 29.12
N GLU A 204 1.65 -15.08 29.69
CA GLU A 204 2.89 -14.37 30.03
C GLU A 204 3.90 -14.39 28.86
N GLY A 205 3.86 -13.32 28.06
CA GLY A 205 5.03 -12.46 27.82
C GLY A 205 6.13 -12.88 26.83
N ALA A 206 6.22 -14.12 26.36
CA ALA A 206 7.30 -14.51 25.43
C ALA A 206 6.86 -14.39 23.95
N GLY A 207 6.96 -13.19 23.38
CA GLY A 207 6.95 -13.03 21.92
C GLY A 207 8.07 -13.83 21.24
N SER A 208 8.08 -13.92 19.92
CA SER A 208 9.00 -14.78 19.14
C SER A 208 10.46 -14.78 19.65
N ILE A 209 11.06 -15.96 19.87
CA ILE A 209 12.48 -16.07 20.23
C ILE A 209 13.42 -15.69 19.07
N ASN A 210 12.90 -15.61 17.84
CA ASN A 210 13.67 -15.26 16.66
C ASN A 210 13.73 -13.72 16.51
N PRO A 211 14.91 -13.09 16.64
CA PRO A 211 15.05 -11.64 16.52
C PRO A 211 14.63 -11.11 15.14
N PHE A 212 14.82 -11.92 14.09
CA PHE A 212 14.40 -11.56 12.73
C PHE A 212 12.88 -11.51 12.61
N VAL A 213 12.15 -12.40 13.29
CA VAL A 213 10.68 -12.39 13.31
C VAL A 213 10.16 -11.23 14.17
N LYS A 214 10.86 -10.87 15.26
CA LYS A 214 10.54 -9.68 16.08
C LYS A 214 10.77 -8.36 15.37
N GLY A 215 11.82 -8.26 14.56
CA GLY A 215 12.29 -7.00 13.96
C GLY A 215 11.24 -6.26 13.14
N PRO A 216 10.64 -6.88 12.10
CA PRO A 216 9.57 -6.28 11.29
C PRO A 216 8.30 -5.94 12.07
N PHE A 217 8.07 -6.56 13.23
CA PHE A 217 6.93 -6.25 14.11
C PHE A 217 7.27 -5.19 15.17
N SER A 218 8.47 -4.60 15.11
CA SER A 218 8.89 -3.50 15.97
C SER A 218 8.42 -2.14 15.43
N GLY A 219 8.34 -1.14 16.33
CA GLY A 219 7.55 0.08 16.14
C GLY A 219 7.94 1.04 14.99
N LYS A 220 8.95 0.73 14.18
CA LYS A 220 9.24 1.49 12.96
C LYS A 220 8.38 1.05 11.76
N ALA A 221 7.98 -0.23 11.72
CA ALA A 221 7.28 -0.82 10.60
C ALA A 221 5.77 -0.96 10.84
N ILE A 222 5.30 -0.74 12.08
CA ILE A 222 3.89 -0.89 12.47
C ILE A 222 3.50 0.21 13.45
N ALA A 223 2.40 0.91 13.16
CA ALA A 223 1.76 1.83 14.11
C ALA A 223 0.78 1.06 15.00
N THR A 224 0.95 1.17 16.33
CA THR A 224 0.06 0.54 17.31
C THR A 224 -0.65 1.59 18.15
N GLN A 225 -1.96 1.44 18.36
CA GLN A 225 -2.73 2.25 19.31
C GLN A 225 -2.99 1.43 20.58
N ALA A 226 -2.59 1.99 21.72
CA ALA A 226 -2.80 1.38 23.03
C ALA A 226 -4.21 1.66 23.59
N HIS A 227 -4.66 0.82 24.50
CA HIS A 227 -5.95 1.00 25.16
C HIS A 227 -5.93 2.25 26.09
N PRO A 228 -6.98 3.10 26.09
CA PRO A 228 -7.00 4.32 26.92
C PRO A 228 -6.88 4.10 28.42
N LYS A 229 -7.12 2.86 28.89
CA LYS A 229 -7.02 2.47 30.31
C LYS A 229 -5.87 1.49 30.60
N SER A 230 -5.13 1.04 29.59
CA SER A 230 -4.01 0.09 29.73
C SER A 230 -3.01 0.30 28.60
N GLU A 231 -1.87 0.92 28.90
CA GLU A 231 -0.86 1.30 27.90
C GLU A 231 -0.19 0.08 27.23
N ASP A 232 -0.19 -1.08 27.89
CA ASP A 232 0.43 -2.31 27.38
C ASP A 232 -0.47 -3.10 26.43
N THR A 233 -1.77 -2.77 26.36
CA THR A 233 -2.73 -3.51 25.54
C THR A 233 -2.91 -2.84 24.17
N ILE A 234 -2.56 -3.57 23.11
CA ILE A 234 -2.67 -3.08 21.73
C ILE A 234 -4.11 -3.30 21.23
N VAL A 235 -4.75 -2.24 20.75
CA VAL A 235 -6.17 -2.25 20.35
C VAL A 235 -6.34 -2.15 18.83
N ALA A 236 -5.45 -1.42 18.18
CA ALA A 236 -5.46 -1.27 16.74
C ALA A 236 -4.02 -1.24 16.24
N VAL A 237 -3.83 -1.83 15.07
CA VAL A 237 -2.54 -1.96 14.43
C VAL A 237 -2.74 -1.63 12.96
N GLN A 238 -1.87 -0.81 12.39
CA GLN A 238 -1.88 -0.50 10.98
C GLN A 238 -0.44 -0.40 10.49
N GLN A 239 -0.18 -0.96 9.32
CA GLN A 239 1.09 -0.76 8.65
C GLN A 239 1.06 0.63 7.99
N PRO A 240 2.02 1.53 8.28
CA PRO A 240 2.13 2.75 7.50
C PRO A 240 2.40 2.38 6.03
N VAL A 241 1.51 2.77 5.13
CA VAL A 241 1.60 2.55 3.68
C VAL A 241 2.50 3.62 3.02
N LYS A 242 2.83 4.68 3.77
CA LYS A 242 3.87 5.64 3.39
C LYS A 242 5.14 4.87 3.02
N PRO A 243 5.68 5.08 1.81
CA PRO A 243 7.01 4.60 1.48
C PRO A 243 7.97 4.99 2.60
N MET A 244 8.58 4.01 3.27
CA MET A 244 9.51 4.24 4.39
C MET A 244 10.67 5.17 4.00
N ARG A 245 10.90 5.29 2.69
CA ARG A 245 11.72 6.31 2.05
C ARG A 245 10.84 7.16 1.14
N ALA A 246 10.97 8.48 1.21
CA ALA A 246 10.48 9.35 0.15
C ALA A 246 11.04 8.88 -1.21
N PRO A 247 10.33 9.05 -2.34
CA PRO A 247 10.90 8.79 -3.65
C PRO A 247 12.29 9.42 -3.76
N SER A 248 13.19 8.87 -4.58
CA SER A 248 14.52 9.49 -4.78
C SER A 248 14.32 10.81 -5.53
N THR A 249 13.95 11.86 -4.78
CA THR A 249 13.64 13.17 -5.30
C THR A 249 14.88 14.03 -5.17
N ARG A 250 15.14 14.84 -6.19
CA ARG A 250 16.18 15.86 -6.13
C ARG A 250 15.89 16.78 -4.94
N ARG A 251 16.84 16.91 -3.99
CA ARG A 251 16.70 17.88 -2.90
C ARG A 251 16.83 19.31 -3.44
N LYS A 252 15.96 20.20 -2.98
CA LYS A 252 15.96 21.62 -3.32
C LYS A 252 17.27 22.27 -2.82
N GLY A 253 18.19 22.63 -3.72
CA GLY A 253 19.38 23.41 -3.36
C GLY A 253 20.67 23.15 -4.16
N THR A 254 20.78 22.07 -4.94
CA THR A 254 21.95 21.84 -5.80
C THR A 254 21.83 22.61 -7.11
N MET A 255 22.72 23.60 -7.28
CA MET A 255 22.66 24.64 -8.32
C MET A 255 23.18 24.24 -9.72
N ARG A 256 22.74 25.07 -10.69
CA ARG A 256 23.28 25.47 -12.01
C ARG A 256 22.88 24.64 -13.24
N HIS A 257 21.85 25.16 -13.93
CA HIS A 257 21.58 24.94 -15.34
C HIS A 257 22.84 25.11 -16.19
N MET A 258 23.22 24.07 -16.92
CA MET A 258 24.03 24.18 -18.14
C MET A 258 23.07 24.43 -19.31
N PRO A 259 23.23 25.52 -20.10
CA PRO A 259 22.44 25.70 -21.30
C PRO A 259 22.95 24.74 -22.38
N VAL A 260 22.07 23.85 -22.86
CA VAL A 260 22.33 23.05 -24.05
C VAL A 260 22.21 23.97 -25.25
N GLY A 261 23.35 24.31 -25.85
CA GLY A 261 23.42 25.07 -27.09
C GLY A 261 22.91 24.23 -28.26
N HIS A 262 21.83 24.69 -28.90
CA HIS A 262 21.59 24.48 -30.32
C HIS A 262 21.38 25.87 -30.92
N GLY A 263 22.25 26.21 -31.87
CA GLY A 263 22.33 27.54 -32.45
C GLY A 263 21.17 27.88 -33.37
N ALA A 264 20.70 29.12 -33.25
CA ALA A 264 20.50 30.09 -34.34
C ALA A 264 19.25 30.96 -34.14
N ALA A 265 19.48 32.26 -34.29
CA ALA A 265 18.55 33.37 -34.51
C ALA A 265 17.73 33.91 -33.32
N THR A 266 18.29 34.96 -32.73
CA THR A 266 17.64 36.09 -32.06
C THR A 266 16.35 36.57 -32.75
N ALA A 267 15.29 36.69 -31.97
CA ALA A 267 14.24 37.69 -32.17
C ALA A 267 13.69 38.12 -30.80
N THR A 268 14.07 39.32 -30.36
CA THR A 268 13.38 40.07 -29.32
C THR A 268 11.97 40.43 -29.80
N ILE A 269 10.93 39.93 -29.14
CA ILE A 269 9.56 40.43 -29.33
C ILE A 269 8.91 40.66 -27.95
N ALA A 270 8.25 41.81 -27.87
CA ALA A 270 7.72 42.46 -26.69
C ALA A 270 6.65 41.63 -25.95
N LYS A 271 6.52 41.92 -24.65
CA LYS A 271 5.34 41.59 -23.87
C LYS A 271 4.15 42.34 -24.46
N GLU A 272 3.20 41.61 -25.02
CA GLU A 272 1.84 42.13 -25.25
C GLU A 272 0.92 41.49 -24.22
N ASP A 273 0.28 42.36 -23.43
CA ASP A 273 -0.83 42.04 -22.55
C ASP A 273 -2.00 41.49 -23.38
N TRP A 274 -2.40 40.25 -23.11
CA TRP A 274 -3.65 39.69 -23.63
C TRP A 274 -4.70 39.76 -22.52
N ASP A 275 -5.64 40.70 -22.69
CA ASP A 275 -6.89 40.79 -21.97
C ASP A 275 -7.75 39.56 -22.27
N ASP A 276 -7.81 38.62 -21.33
CA ASP A 276 -8.66 37.42 -21.42
C ASP A 276 -9.98 37.67 -20.67
N LYS A 277 -10.94 38.29 -21.38
CA LYS A 277 -12.36 38.26 -20.99
C LYS A 277 -12.99 37.03 -21.64
N ASP A 278 -12.87 35.88 -21.00
CA ASP A 278 -13.91 34.82 -20.90
C ASP A 278 -13.41 33.60 -20.11
N ALA A 279 -12.85 33.84 -18.92
CA ALA A 279 -12.61 32.80 -17.94
C ALA A 279 -13.93 32.44 -17.21
N ALA A 280 -14.74 31.59 -17.84
CA ALA A 280 -15.79 30.87 -17.13
C ALA A 280 -15.14 29.93 -16.10
N GLN A 281 -15.29 30.36 -14.86
CA GLN A 281 -14.77 29.82 -13.61
C GLN A 281 -15.08 28.31 -13.43
N HIS A 282 -14.12 27.45 -13.78
CA HIS A 282 -13.97 26.14 -13.16
C HIS A 282 -12.60 26.06 -12.50
N SER A 283 -12.52 26.70 -11.33
CA SER A 283 -11.44 26.48 -10.38
C SER A 283 -11.46 25.01 -9.96
N TYR A 284 -10.53 24.21 -10.48
CA TYR A 284 -10.01 23.09 -9.70
C TYR A 284 -9.30 23.70 -8.50
N THR A 285 -10.02 23.80 -7.39
CA THR A 285 -9.40 23.96 -6.08
C THR A 285 -8.57 22.71 -5.83
N GLY A 286 -7.31 22.73 -6.26
CA GLY A 286 -6.29 21.93 -5.61
C GLY A 286 -6.32 22.32 -4.16
N ALA A 287 -6.77 21.42 -3.29
CA ALA A 287 -6.70 21.61 -1.86
C ALA A 287 -5.21 21.69 -1.48
N SER A 288 -4.68 22.90 -1.44
CA SER A 288 -3.53 23.22 -0.60
C SER A 288 -3.95 22.87 0.83
N SER A 289 -3.49 21.71 1.31
CA SER A 289 -3.67 21.28 2.68
C SER A 289 -2.76 22.12 3.59
N THR A 290 -3.15 23.38 3.80
CA THR A 290 -2.66 24.22 4.88
C THR A 290 -3.85 24.48 5.81
N GLY A 291 -4.05 23.56 6.75
CA GLY A 291 -4.77 23.77 8.00
C GLY A 291 -6.31 23.70 7.98
N SER A 292 -6.87 22.53 8.28
CA SER A 292 -7.83 22.35 9.39
C SER A 292 -8.20 20.87 9.55
N SER A 293 -8.12 20.43 10.79
CA SER A 293 -8.36 19.10 11.34
C SER A 293 -9.78 18.58 11.12
N GLY A 294 -9.90 17.63 10.20
CA GLY A 294 -10.74 16.46 10.33
C GLY A 294 -9.85 15.25 10.10
N ALA A 295 -9.09 14.85 11.11
CA ALA A 295 -8.19 13.70 11.01
C ALA A 295 -9.02 12.42 10.90
N GLY A 296 -9.52 12.13 9.70
CA GLY A 296 -9.92 10.78 9.34
C GLY A 296 -8.74 9.84 9.59
N ALA A 297 -9.03 8.63 10.07
CA ALA A 297 -7.99 7.63 10.25
C ALA A 297 -7.18 7.47 8.95
N PRO A 298 -5.85 7.30 9.03
CA PRO A 298 -5.06 7.02 7.84
C PRO A 298 -5.65 5.82 7.09
N CYS A 299 -5.77 5.96 5.77
CA CYS A 299 -6.34 4.93 4.90
C CYS A 299 -5.46 4.76 3.67
N VAL A 300 -5.48 3.56 3.09
CA VAL A 300 -4.62 3.17 1.96
C VAL A 300 -4.75 4.15 0.81
N ALA A 301 -5.97 4.47 0.38
CA ALA A 301 -6.22 5.37 -0.75
C ALA A 301 -5.69 6.80 -0.49
N GLY A 302 -5.77 7.28 0.75
CA GLY A 302 -5.24 8.59 1.12
C GLY A 302 -3.71 8.64 1.05
N GLU A 303 -3.04 7.63 1.61
CA GLU A 303 -1.58 7.53 1.57
C GLU A 303 -1.05 7.28 0.16
N PHE A 304 -1.75 6.44 -0.61
CA PHE A 304 -1.47 6.14 -2.00
C PHE A 304 -1.55 7.40 -2.88
N CYS A 305 -2.62 8.18 -2.78
CA CYS A 305 -2.76 9.44 -3.51
C CYS A 305 -1.64 10.43 -3.17
N ALA A 306 -1.29 10.59 -1.89
CA ALA A 306 -0.20 11.46 -1.46
C ALA A 306 1.17 11.00 -1.99
N ALA A 307 1.41 9.69 -2.06
CA ALA A 307 2.62 9.12 -2.65
C ALA A 307 2.69 9.40 -4.16
N LEU A 308 1.57 9.23 -4.89
CA LEU A 308 1.49 9.56 -6.32
C LEU A 308 1.72 11.04 -6.59
N ASP A 309 1.14 11.94 -5.78
CA ASP A 309 1.38 13.38 -5.92
C ASP A 309 2.87 13.72 -5.75
N THR A 310 3.51 13.16 -4.73
CA THR A 310 4.95 13.35 -4.49
C THR A 310 5.78 12.85 -5.67
N LEU A 311 5.45 11.66 -6.19
CA LEU A 311 6.10 11.07 -7.34
C LEU A 311 5.96 11.93 -8.60
N PHE A 312 4.73 12.30 -8.99
CA PHE A 312 4.50 13.07 -10.22
C PHE A 312 5.08 14.49 -10.13
N ASN A 313 5.10 15.09 -8.94
CA ASN A 313 5.82 16.35 -8.70
C ASN A 313 7.33 16.16 -8.95
N THR A 314 7.91 15.04 -8.52
CA THR A 314 9.32 14.73 -8.75
C THR A 314 9.61 14.51 -10.23
N LEU A 315 8.80 13.70 -10.91
CA LEU A 315 8.91 13.47 -12.35
C LEU A 315 8.80 14.78 -13.13
N SER A 316 8.00 15.73 -12.63
CA SER A 316 7.82 17.03 -13.28
C SER A 316 9.09 17.90 -13.33
N GLU A 317 10.05 17.62 -12.45
CA GLU A 317 11.33 18.32 -12.37
C GLU A 317 12.44 17.63 -13.19
N THR A 318 12.16 16.48 -13.79
CA THR A 318 13.13 15.66 -14.55
C THR A 318 12.95 15.78 -16.06
N GLN A 319 14.03 15.55 -16.80
CA GLN A 319 13.92 15.27 -18.24
C GLN A 319 13.38 13.85 -18.42
N THR A 320 12.25 13.73 -19.11
CA THR A 320 11.55 12.45 -19.27
C THR A 320 11.90 11.77 -20.59
N TRP A 321 12.01 10.45 -20.54
CA TRP A 321 12.15 9.55 -21.68
C TRP A 321 11.07 8.48 -21.57
N TYR A 322 10.45 8.09 -22.69
CA TYR A 322 9.31 7.19 -22.71
C TYR A 322 9.63 5.90 -23.44
N ILE A 323 9.22 4.77 -22.85
CA ILE A 323 9.22 3.45 -23.48
C ILE A 323 7.78 2.96 -23.47
N PHE A 324 7.18 2.79 -24.65
CA PHE A 324 5.83 2.25 -24.80
C PHE A 324 5.92 0.76 -25.09
N CYS A 325 5.64 -0.06 -24.08
CA CYS A 325 5.60 -1.52 -24.21
C CYS A 325 4.26 -1.93 -24.82
N ILE A 326 4.29 -2.79 -25.84
CA ILE A 326 3.09 -3.32 -26.51
C ILE A 326 3.06 -4.83 -26.29
N ASN A 327 1.93 -5.36 -25.80
CA ASN A 327 1.72 -6.80 -25.71
C ASN A 327 1.37 -7.36 -27.10
N PRO A 328 2.19 -8.24 -27.72
CA PRO A 328 1.88 -8.79 -29.03
C PRO A 328 0.78 -9.85 -29.00
N ASN A 329 0.61 -10.58 -27.89
CA ASN A 329 -0.44 -11.57 -27.69
C ASN A 329 -0.61 -11.93 -26.21
N ASP A 330 -1.83 -12.23 -25.76
CA ASP A 330 -2.11 -12.58 -24.36
C ASP A 330 -1.62 -13.99 -23.98
N ALA A 331 -1.29 -14.83 -24.95
CA ALA A 331 -0.74 -16.16 -24.72
C ALA A 331 0.77 -16.16 -24.36
N HIS A 332 1.42 -14.99 -24.39
CA HIS A 332 2.87 -14.81 -24.19
C HIS A 332 3.75 -15.71 -25.08
N LEU A 333 3.26 -16.03 -26.29
CA LEU A 333 3.97 -16.88 -27.24
C LEU A 333 4.92 -16.05 -28.13
N PRO A 334 6.16 -16.52 -28.34
CA PRO A 334 7.09 -15.84 -29.23
C PRO A 334 6.59 -15.93 -30.68
N ASN A 335 6.90 -14.91 -31.49
CA ASN A 335 6.58 -14.84 -32.91
C ASN A 335 5.08 -14.90 -33.27
N GLN A 336 4.19 -14.65 -32.31
CA GLN A 336 2.75 -14.52 -32.55
C GLN A 336 2.31 -13.07 -32.31
N LEU A 337 1.43 -12.56 -33.18
CA LEU A 337 0.92 -11.20 -33.10
C LEU A 337 -0.60 -11.17 -33.34
N GLU A 338 -1.32 -10.67 -32.34
CA GLU A 338 -2.77 -10.46 -32.39
C GLU A 338 -3.06 -9.04 -32.86
N GLY A 339 -3.18 -8.86 -34.17
CA GLY A 339 -3.28 -7.53 -34.78
C GLY A 339 -4.42 -6.66 -34.25
N CYS A 340 -5.57 -7.26 -33.89
CA CYS A 340 -6.68 -6.52 -33.28
C CYS A 340 -6.33 -5.99 -31.88
N ALA A 341 -5.70 -6.80 -31.03
CA ALA A 341 -5.29 -6.40 -29.69
C ALA A 341 -4.19 -5.34 -29.72
N VAL A 342 -3.18 -5.52 -30.58
CA VAL A 342 -2.11 -4.54 -30.80
C VAL A 342 -2.67 -3.22 -31.32
N LYS A 343 -3.61 -3.27 -32.28
CA LYS A 343 -4.25 -2.07 -32.83
C LYS A 343 -5.01 -1.28 -31.76
N VAL A 344 -5.63 -1.93 -30.78
CA VAL A 344 -6.30 -1.25 -29.66
C VAL A 344 -5.28 -0.51 -28.81
N GLN A 345 -4.17 -1.16 -28.42
CA GLN A 345 -3.10 -0.57 -27.62
C GLN A 345 -2.42 0.64 -28.28
N VAL A 346 -2.28 0.62 -29.61
CA VAL A 346 -1.69 1.76 -30.36
C VAL A 346 -2.66 2.94 -30.48
N ARG A 347 -3.97 2.71 -30.35
CA ARG A 347 -5.00 3.76 -30.50
C ARG A 347 -5.40 4.42 -29.19
N SER A 348 -5.27 3.72 -28.07
CA SER A 348 -5.53 4.22 -26.71
C SER A 348 -4.49 5.26 -26.31
#